data_AF-A0A1V1NWU2-F1
#
_entry.id   AF-A0A1V1NWU2-F1
#
_cell.length_a   1.000
_cell.length_b   1.000
_cell.length_c   1.000
_cell.angle_alpha   90.00
_cell.angle_beta   90.00
_cell.angle_gamma   90.00
#
_symmetry.space_group_name_H-M   'P 1'
#
loop_
_entity.id
_entity.type
_entity.pdbx_description
1 polymer ?
#
loop_
_entity_poly.entity_id
_entity_poly.type
_entity_poly.pdbx_seq_one_letter_code
_entity_poly.pdbx_strand_id
1 'polypeptide(L)'
;MFNKSLFFKDIPVLSQASMDKRIDILTQILNYFRTSYAIDHYKIVRDKAETENFIKLKLDDKKLWSLDKQERIETPYYLVLNKPGNARGLYTASMGARSNLGKYFKRLFSAYDLAFPGQDNYVIFMESICELLKKGNFLIKDSIRGSSGRVDAYRLRTDSIIWKPGDGKTILDDKIRMHLYKRISMKPNSFFQELYSFNFTAYDKQIIAREHTAQISNQDRIEREDDFRKGDISSLFCSPTMELGIDIDELNVVHMRNVPPNPTNYAQRSGRAGRSGQAAVVFTYCSSSSAHDRNYFKHKEQMVSGAVIPPRIDLINEELIRSHFNAYILMELSLNELNMSVDEVLDLTDPQNLPVKKNIIAFIEDQQKNWMPKWIHHFSITINDITDQLLNTSWFHEKWLEKQATTFVKRFDQSFNRWRFIYQNAVNMKNNAQLIIDDPTIKYESQEAK
;
A
#
# COMPACT_ATOMS: atom_id res chain seq x y z
N MET A 1 22.39 44.98 -30.96
CA MET A 1 20.91 44.88 -30.94
C MET A 1 20.51 43.46 -31.33
N PHE A 2 20.09 42.61 -30.38
CA PHE A 2 19.44 41.34 -30.72
C PHE A 2 18.12 41.67 -31.41
N ASN A 3 17.96 41.30 -32.69
CA ASN A 3 16.72 41.52 -33.41
C ASN A 3 15.64 40.61 -32.80
N LYS A 4 14.82 41.17 -31.89
CA LYS A 4 13.85 40.43 -31.06
C LYS A 4 12.81 39.65 -31.87
N SER A 5 12.61 39.98 -33.16
CA SER A 5 11.71 39.25 -34.06
C SER A 5 12.31 37.94 -34.58
N LEU A 6 13.65 37.80 -34.65
CA LEU A 6 14.30 36.58 -35.11
C LEU A 6 14.39 35.48 -34.05
N PHE A 7 14.37 35.83 -32.75
CA PHE A 7 14.59 34.86 -31.67
C PHE A 7 13.47 33.80 -31.57
N PHE A 8 12.24 34.17 -31.88
CA PHE A 8 11.08 33.27 -31.84
C PHE A 8 10.58 32.88 -33.25
N LYS A 9 11.38 33.07 -34.31
CA LYS A 9 10.90 32.93 -35.70
C LYS A 9 10.27 31.55 -35.95
N ASP A 10 10.83 30.51 -35.33
CA ASP A 10 10.41 29.12 -35.52
C ASP A 10 9.24 28.71 -34.60
N ILE A 11 8.68 29.65 -33.82
CA ILE A 11 7.58 29.42 -32.88
C ILE A 11 6.47 30.46 -33.16
N PRO A 12 5.52 30.17 -34.08
CA PRO A 12 4.55 31.15 -34.61
C PRO A 12 3.73 31.90 -33.54
N VAL A 13 3.30 31.19 -32.50
CA VAL A 13 2.52 31.79 -31.40
C VAL A 13 3.36 32.78 -30.60
N LEU A 14 4.64 32.47 -30.35
CA LEU A 14 5.53 33.37 -29.61
C LEU A 14 6.02 34.53 -30.46
N SER A 15 6.22 34.33 -31.77
CA SER A 15 6.67 35.41 -32.66
C SER A 15 5.65 36.56 -32.74
N GLN A 16 4.35 36.25 -32.80
CA GLN A 16 3.27 37.25 -32.83
C GLN A 16 2.87 37.78 -31.44
N ALA A 17 3.14 37.03 -30.36
CA ALA A 17 2.77 37.44 -29.01
C ALA A 17 3.56 38.68 -28.53
N SER A 18 2.89 39.53 -27.76
CA SER A 18 3.55 40.60 -26.99
C SER A 18 4.47 40.04 -25.91
N MET A 19 5.36 40.87 -25.36
CA MET A 19 6.29 40.46 -24.30
C MET A 19 5.59 39.81 -23.11
N ASP A 20 4.52 40.43 -22.58
CA ASP A 20 3.78 39.88 -21.44
C ASP A 20 3.11 38.55 -21.76
N LYS A 21 2.60 38.41 -23.00
CA LYS A 21 2.01 37.15 -23.46
C LYS A 21 3.05 36.05 -23.62
N ARG A 22 4.26 36.37 -24.08
CA ARG A 22 5.36 35.39 -24.13
C ARG A 22 5.73 34.90 -22.73
N ILE A 23 5.87 35.83 -21.77
CA ILE A 23 6.16 35.49 -20.37
C ILE A 23 5.06 34.59 -19.80
N ASP A 24 3.79 34.96 -20.00
CA ASP A 24 2.65 34.16 -19.56
C ASP A 24 2.66 32.75 -20.16
N ILE A 25 2.80 32.62 -21.49
CA ILE A 25 2.81 31.32 -22.19
C ILE A 25 3.97 30.44 -21.67
N LEU A 26 5.19 30.97 -21.60
CA LEU A 26 6.35 30.22 -21.12
C LEU A 26 6.20 29.82 -19.64
N THR A 27 5.65 30.71 -18.82
CA THR A 27 5.36 30.42 -17.40
C THR A 27 4.34 29.30 -17.26
N GLN A 28 3.30 29.28 -18.08
CA GLN A 28 2.31 28.18 -18.10
C GLN A 28 2.97 26.86 -18.48
N ILE A 29 3.82 26.84 -19.51
CA ILE A 29 4.55 25.63 -19.92
C ILE A 29 5.43 25.11 -18.80
N LEU A 30 6.27 25.95 -18.19
CA LEU A 30 7.15 25.54 -17.09
C LEU A 30 6.34 25.08 -15.85
N ASN A 31 5.22 25.73 -15.54
CA ASN A 31 4.32 25.27 -14.49
C ASN A 31 3.69 23.91 -14.80
N TYR A 32 3.37 23.62 -16.06
CA TYR A 32 2.87 22.31 -16.45
C TYR A 32 3.90 21.21 -16.21
N PHE A 33 5.19 21.46 -16.45
CA PHE A 33 6.26 20.53 -16.05
C PHE A 33 6.27 20.34 -14.53
N ARG A 34 6.34 21.43 -13.75
CA ARG A 34 6.38 21.40 -12.28
C ARG A 34 5.22 20.61 -11.68
N THR A 35 4.00 20.93 -12.10
CA THR A 35 2.76 20.34 -11.59
C THR A 35 2.49 18.94 -12.14
N SER A 36 3.15 18.53 -13.23
CA SER A 36 3.15 17.13 -13.68
C SER A 36 4.24 16.30 -12.99
N TYR A 37 4.89 16.86 -11.96
CA TYR A 37 6.05 16.27 -11.27
C TYR A 37 7.18 15.87 -12.25
N ALA A 38 7.32 16.61 -13.35
CA ALA A 38 8.35 16.38 -14.36
C ALA A 38 9.57 17.26 -14.08
N ILE A 39 10.26 16.96 -12.98
CA ILE A 39 11.39 17.73 -12.47
C ILE A 39 12.70 16.93 -12.51
N ASP A 40 13.82 17.64 -12.60
CA ASP A 40 15.17 17.10 -12.52
C ASP A 40 15.91 17.69 -11.33
N HIS A 41 16.32 16.81 -10.42
CA HIS A 41 17.26 17.09 -9.34
C HIS A 41 18.13 15.84 -9.13
N TYR A 42 19.44 16.02 -9.06
CA TYR A 42 20.38 14.89 -9.03
C TYR A 42 20.12 13.93 -7.84
N LYS A 43 19.75 14.44 -6.66
CA LYS A 43 19.38 13.62 -5.48
C LYS A 43 18.10 12.80 -5.62
N ILE A 44 17.19 13.18 -6.52
CA ILE A 44 15.90 12.48 -6.70
C ILE A 44 15.94 11.56 -7.93
N VAL A 45 16.83 11.86 -8.88
CA VAL A 45 16.90 11.19 -10.17
C VAL A 45 18.09 10.24 -10.26
N ARG A 46 19.30 10.72 -9.94
CA ARG A 46 20.55 9.97 -10.14
C ARG A 46 20.96 9.28 -8.85
N ASP A 47 21.02 10.02 -7.75
CA ASP A 47 21.47 9.54 -6.44
C ASP A 47 20.28 9.13 -5.56
N LYS A 48 19.16 8.69 -6.16
CA LYS A 48 17.92 8.44 -5.42
C LYS A 48 18.09 7.41 -4.30
N ALA A 49 18.69 6.27 -4.62
CA ALA A 49 18.89 5.19 -3.65
C ALA A 49 19.84 5.61 -2.51
N GLU A 50 20.90 6.36 -2.85
CA GLU A 50 21.81 6.93 -1.85
C GLU A 50 21.09 7.94 -0.95
N THR A 51 20.26 8.80 -1.54
CA THR A 51 19.46 9.80 -0.82
C THR A 51 18.45 9.13 0.11
N GLU A 52 17.73 8.12 -0.37
CA GLU A 52 16.83 7.32 0.46
C GLU A 52 17.56 6.67 1.63
N ASN A 53 18.69 6.01 1.36
CA ASN A 53 19.49 5.36 2.40
C ASN A 53 20.05 6.39 3.39
N PHE A 54 20.53 7.52 2.91
CA PHE A 54 21.02 8.61 3.76
C PHE A 54 19.92 9.11 4.70
N ILE A 55 18.72 9.38 4.17
CA ILE A 55 17.58 9.85 4.96
C ILE A 55 17.16 8.78 5.98
N LYS A 56 17.17 7.49 5.61
CA LYS A 56 16.84 6.37 6.51
C LYS A 56 17.89 6.09 7.60
N LEU A 57 19.18 6.30 7.31
CA LEU A 57 20.28 5.97 8.22
C LEU A 57 20.66 7.12 9.15
N LYS A 58 20.59 8.38 8.67
CA LYS A 58 21.01 9.57 9.45
C LYS A 58 19.88 10.17 10.25
N LEU A 59 18.63 10.00 9.82
CA LEU A 59 17.48 10.36 10.61
C LEU A 59 17.09 9.10 11.37
N ASP A 60 17.51 9.06 12.63
CA ASP A 60 17.02 8.16 13.68
C ASP A 60 15.55 7.80 13.41
N ASP A 61 15.23 6.52 13.37
CA ASP A 61 13.89 5.99 13.09
C ASP A 61 12.86 6.43 14.15
N LYS A 62 13.33 6.97 15.27
CA LYS A 62 12.50 7.63 16.29
C LYS A 62 12.23 9.11 15.98
N LYS A 63 12.92 9.73 15.02
CA LYS A 63 12.72 11.13 14.63
C LYS A 63 11.62 11.28 13.59
N LEU A 64 10.83 12.34 13.73
CA LEU A 64 9.64 12.63 12.91
C LEU A 64 9.90 12.91 11.42
N TRP A 65 11.16 13.04 10.99
CA TRP A 65 11.52 13.48 9.64
C TRP A 65 12.29 12.42 8.83
N SER A 66 12.39 11.18 9.31
CA SER A 66 12.97 10.06 8.57
C SER A 66 11.98 9.47 7.58
N LEU A 67 12.47 8.92 6.46
CA LEU A 67 11.67 8.03 5.61
C LEU A 67 11.48 6.71 6.34
N ASP A 68 10.29 6.13 6.28
CA ASP A 68 10.06 4.78 6.82
C ASP A 68 10.89 3.73 6.05
N LYS A 69 11.14 2.57 6.68
CA LYS A 69 11.93 1.48 6.07
C LYS A 69 11.45 1.12 4.67
N GLN A 70 10.13 1.11 4.46
CA GLN A 70 9.49 0.77 3.19
C GLN A 70 9.20 1.99 2.30
N GLU A 71 9.27 3.21 2.84
CA GLU A 71 8.99 4.42 2.09
C GLU A 71 10.07 4.67 1.03
N ARG A 72 9.65 5.18 -0.12
CA ARG A 72 10.52 5.48 -1.27
C ARG A 72 10.23 6.89 -1.75
N ILE A 73 11.26 7.60 -2.17
CA ILE A 73 11.08 8.92 -2.78
C ILE A 73 10.33 8.74 -4.09
N GLU A 74 9.27 9.51 -4.35
CA GLU A 74 8.52 9.40 -5.61
C GLU A 74 9.41 9.69 -6.82
N THR A 75 9.29 8.88 -7.87
CA THR A 75 10.09 9.07 -9.10
C THR A 75 9.46 10.16 -9.99
N PRO A 76 10.22 11.19 -10.39
CA PRO A 76 9.73 12.22 -11.31
C PRO A 76 9.31 11.68 -12.67
N TYR A 77 8.35 12.35 -13.29
CA TYR A 77 7.85 12.01 -14.62
C TYR A 77 8.78 12.55 -15.72
N TYR A 78 8.81 11.84 -16.84
CA TYR A 78 9.33 12.35 -18.10
C TYR A 78 8.17 12.89 -18.94
N LEU A 79 8.23 14.17 -19.32
CA LEU A 79 7.28 14.66 -20.32
C LEU A 79 7.76 14.30 -21.72
N VAL A 80 6.88 13.66 -22.50
CA VAL A 80 7.18 13.13 -23.83
C VAL A 80 6.13 13.56 -24.85
N LEU A 81 6.56 13.78 -26.10
CA LEU A 81 5.66 14.08 -27.21
C LEU A 81 4.99 12.81 -27.74
N ASN A 82 5.76 11.74 -27.85
CA ASN A 82 5.31 10.41 -28.25
C ASN A 82 5.53 9.42 -27.11
N LYS A 83 4.55 8.55 -26.84
CA LYS A 83 4.68 7.53 -25.80
C LYS A 83 5.72 6.49 -26.23
N PRO A 84 6.67 6.10 -25.36
CA PRO A 84 7.69 5.08 -25.68
C PRO A 84 7.15 3.63 -25.72
N GLY A 85 5.84 3.43 -25.55
CA GLY A 85 5.26 2.11 -25.32
C GLY A 85 5.51 1.64 -23.88
N ASN A 86 5.74 0.34 -23.69
CA ASN A 86 6.08 -0.21 -22.39
C ASN A 86 7.54 0.12 -22.05
N ALA A 87 7.74 0.84 -20.96
CA ALA A 87 9.05 1.30 -20.48
C ALA A 87 9.14 1.01 -18.98
N ARG A 88 9.80 -0.10 -18.62
CA ARG A 88 9.88 -0.57 -17.22
C ARG A 88 10.56 0.48 -16.34
N GLY A 89 9.93 0.79 -15.21
CA GLY A 89 10.46 1.72 -14.21
C GLY A 89 10.44 3.20 -14.62
N LEU A 90 9.85 3.55 -15.78
CA LEU A 90 9.77 4.93 -16.26
C LEU A 90 8.33 5.44 -16.21
N TYR A 91 8.16 6.59 -15.54
CA TYR A 91 6.89 7.30 -15.48
C TYR A 91 6.88 8.38 -16.54
N THR A 92 5.87 8.38 -17.41
CA THR A 92 5.76 9.37 -18.49
C THR A 92 4.44 10.12 -18.43
N ALA A 93 4.49 11.41 -18.76
CA ALA A 93 3.32 12.24 -18.98
C ALA A 93 3.37 12.80 -20.40
N SER A 94 2.21 13.02 -21.02
CA SER A 94 2.16 13.46 -22.42
C SER A 94 2.15 14.98 -22.53
N MET A 95 2.92 15.49 -23.48
CA MET A 95 2.85 16.85 -24.01
C MET A 95 2.43 16.91 -25.49
N GLY A 96 1.98 15.77 -26.06
CA GLY A 96 1.55 15.66 -27.46
C GLY A 96 0.26 16.44 -27.76
N ALA A 97 -0.15 16.51 -29.03
CA ALA A 97 -1.24 17.36 -29.51
C ALA A 97 -2.60 17.12 -28.81
N ARG A 98 -2.84 15.90 -28.32
CA ARG A 98 -4.08 15.53 -27.59
C ARG A 98 -4.02 15.77 -26.07
N SER A 99 -2.84 16.08 -25.52
CA SER A 99 -2.65 16.38 -24.10
C SER A 99 -3.32 17.69 -23.69
N ASN A 100 -3.38 17.99 -22.39
CA ASN A 100 -3.87 19.29 -21.91
C ASN A 100 -3.02 20.44 -22.47
N LEU A 101 -1.70 20.26 -22.57
CA LEU A 101 -0.81 21.24 -23.19
C LEU A 101 -1.09 21.42 -24.69
N GLY A 102 -1.36 20.33 -25.42
CA GLY A 102 -1.74 20.40 -26.84
C GLY A 102 -3.08 21.10 -27.05
N LYS A 103 -4.08 20.82 -26.21
CA LYS A 103 -5.37 21.54 -26.21
C LYS A 103 -5.19 23.03 -25.89
N TYR A 104 -4.28 23.38 -24.98
CA TYR A 104 -3.93 24.77 -24.68
C TYR A 104 -3.32 25.48 -25.89
N PHE A 105 -2.36 24.86 -26.58
CA PHE A 105 -1.84 25.43 -27.82
C PHE A 105 -2.90 25.52 -28.91
N LYS A 106 -3.79 24.54 -29.06
CA LYS A 106 -4.89 24.63 -30.03
C LYS A 106 -5.75 25.89 -29.82
N ARG A 107 -6.00 26.28 -28.57
CA ARG A 107 -6.68 27.53 -28.23
C ARG A 107 -5.84 28.76 -28.55
N LEU A 108 -4.55 28.74 -28.22
CA LEU A 108 -3.65 29.84 -28.52
C LEU A 108 -3.53 30.09 -30.03
N PHE A 109 -3.33 29.04 -30.83
CA PHE A 109 -3.28 29.16 -32.30
C PHE A 109 -4.56 29.81 -32.84
N SER A 110 -5.73 29.37 -32.38
CA SER A 110 -7.00 29.98 -32.76
C SER A 110 -7.12 31.45 -32.32
N ALA A 111 -6.53 31.83 -31.19
CA ALA A 111 -6.60 33.22 -30.69
C ALA A 111 -5.66 34.19 -31.42
N TYR A 112 -4.69 33.66 -32.19
CA TYR A 112 -3.78 34.43 -33.03
C TYR A 112 -4.09 34.24 -34.53
N ASP A 113 -5.26 33.71 -34.88
CA ASP A 113 -5.67 33.41 -36.26
C ASP A 113 -4.66 32.53 -37.03
N LEU A 114 -4.00 31.60 -36.32
CA LEU A 114 -3.03 30.67 -36.87
C LEU A 114 -3.64 29.27 -37.05
N ALA A 115 -3.31 28.60 -38.15
CA ALA A 115 -3.67 27.21 -38.36
C ALA A 115 -2.91 26.30 -37.38
N PHE A 116 -3.64 25.52 -36.58
CA PHE A 116 -3.03 24.57 -35.66
C PHE A 116 -2.33 23.44 -36.45
N PRO A 117 -1.07 23.10 -36.15
CA PRO A 117 -0.34 22.08 -36.89
C PRO A 117 -0.99 20.69 -36.70
N GLY A 118 -0.93 19.87 -37.76
CA GLY A 118 -1.24 18.45 -37.68
C GLY A 118 -0.31 17.71 -36.69
N GLN A 119 -0.59 16.44 -36.41
CA GLN A 119 0.08 15.70 -35.33
C GLN A 119 1.61 15.68 -35.46
N ASP A 120 2.15 15.40 -36.64
CA ASP A 120 3.61 15.34 -36.87
C ASP A 120 4.26 16.72 -36.80
N ASN A 121 3.62 17.74 -37.38
CA ASN A 121 4.11 19.12 -37.32
C ASN A 121 4.03 19.71 -35.90
N TYR A 122 3.09 19.23 -35.08
CA TYR A 122 2.99 19.63 -33.67
C TYR A 122 4.19 19.12 -32.86
N VAL A 123 4.72 17.93 -33.18
CA VAL A 123 5.93 17.39 -32.53
C VAL A 123 7.10 18.33 -32.79
N ILE A 124 7.34 18.68 -34.06
CA ILE A 124 8.43 19.60 -34.47
C ILE A 124 8.27 20.98 -33.79
N PHE A 125 7.04 21.49 -33.74
CA PHE A 125 6.72 22.75 -33.07
C PHE A 125 7.06 22.71 -31.57
N MET A 126 6.66 21.65 -30.87
CA MET A 126 6.92 21.51 -29.44
C MET A 126 8.40 21.25 -29.13
N GLU A 127 9.10 20.49 -29.97
CA GLU A 127 10.55 20.30 -29.87
C GLU A 127 11.28 21.64 -29.97
N SER A 128 10.85 22.52 -30.87
CA SER A 128 11.42 23.87 -31.00
C SER A 128 11.29 24.69 -29.71
N ILE A 129 10.14 24.58 -29.02
CA ILE A 129 9.94 25.21 -27.70
C ILE A 129 10.82 24.57 -26.63
N CYS A 130 10.89 23.24 -26.59
CA CYS A 130 11.69 22.53 -25.59
C CYS A 130 13.19 22.79 -25.77
N GLU A 131 13.70 22.82 -27.00
CA GLU A 131 15.09 23.17 -27.29
C GLU A 131 15.39 24.63 -26.94
N LEU A 132 14.43 25.55 -27.14
CA LEU A 132 14.56 26.93 -26.67
C LEU A 132 14.72 27.00 -25.15
N LEU A 133 13.84 26.32 -24.41
CA LEU A 133 13.87 26.30 -22.94
C LEU A 133 15.10 25.57 -22.38
N LYS A 134 15.59 24.54 -23.09
CA LYS A 134 16.85 23.86 -22.79
C LYS A 134 18.05 24.78 -23.01
N LYS A 135 18.12 25.53 -24.12
CA LYS A 135 19.14 26.56 -24.36
C LYS A 135 19.15 27.63 -23.25
N GLY A 136 17.97 27.93 -22.69
CA GLY A 136 17.81 28.79 -21.53
C GLY A 136 18.10 28.14 -20.17
N ASN A 137 18.59 26.89 -20.12
CA ASN A 137 18.82 26.11 -18.90
C ASN A 137 17.59 25.91 -18.00
N PHE A 138 16.37 25.96 -18.55
CA PHE A 138 15.16 25.61 -17.82
C PHE A 138 14.83 24.12 -17.91
N LEU A 139 15.14 23.47 -19.03
CA LEU A 139 14.85 22.06 -19.25
C LEU A 139 16.12 21.23 -19.43
N ILE A 140 16.06 19.97 -19.00
CA ILE A 140 16.97 18.91 -19.42
C ILE A 140 16.27 18.01 -20.44
N LYS A 141 17.04 17.49 -21.39
CA LYS A 141 16.58 16.54 -22.40
C LYS A 141 17.30 15.21 -22.22
N ASP A 142 16.53 14.15 -22.10
CA ASP A 142 16.98 12.77 -22.01
C ASP A 142 16.43 11.97 -23.19
N SER A 143 17.11 10.89 -23.57
CA SER A 143 16.61 9.90 -24.53
C SER A 143 16.20 8.64 -23.79
N ILE A 144 14.90 8.39 -23.64
CA ILE A 144 14.39 7.20 -22.97
C ILE A 144 14.06 6.10 -23.98
N ARG A 145 14.26 4.83 -23.60
CA ARG A 145 13.98 3.65 -24.45
C ARG A 145 12.75 2.92 -23.90
N GLY A 146 11.80 2.61 -24.79
CA GLY A 146 10.71 1.67 -24.51
C GLY A 146 10.49 0.71 -25.68
N SER A 147 9.41 -0.06 -25.62
CA SER A 147 9.06 -1.05 -26.65
C SER A 147 8.84 -0.45 -28.04
N SER A 148 8.43 0.82 -28.11
CA SER A 148 8.19 1.53 -29.38
C SER A 148 9.43 2.26 -29.91
N GLY A 149 10.58 2.09 -29.27
CA GLY A 149 11.85 2.72 -29.66
C GLY A 149 12.35 3.75 -28.66
N ARG A 150 13.28 4.60 -29.11
CA ARG A 150 13.79 5.74 -28.34
C ARG A 150 12.93 6.97 -28.58
N VAL A 151 12.59 7.67 -27.51
CA VAL A 151 11.86 8.94 -27.57
C VAL A 151 12.58 9.99 -26.74
N ASP A 152 12.54 11.22 -27.25
CA ASP A 152 13.01 12.38 -26.51
C ASP A 152 12.07 12.69 -25.35
N ALA A 153 12.66 12.96 -24.20
CA ALA A 153 11.97 13.22 -22.96
C ALA A 153 12.55 14.46 -22.28
N TYR A 154 11.70 15.23 -21.61
CA TYR A 154 12.08 16.52 -21.03
C TYR A 154 11.65 16.62 -19.58
N ARG A 155 12.47 17.30 -18.77
CA ARG A 155 12.19 17.62 -17.36
C ARG A 155 12.64 19.03 -17.00
N LEU A 156 11.97 19.62 -16.02
CA LEU A 156 12.24 20.95 -15.50
C LEU A 156 13.39 20.90 -14.49
N ARG A 157 14.41 21.70 -14.73
CA ARG A 157 15.53 21.88 -13.83
C ARG A 157 15.09 22.57 -12.54
N THR A 158 15.29 21.90 -11.41
CA THR A 158 14.88 22.43 -10.09
C THR A 158 15.76 23.56 -9.61
N ASP A 159 17.02 23.63 -10.04
CA ASP A 159 17.95 24.73 -9.78
C ASP A 159 17.56 26.03 -10.51
N SER A 160 16.63 25.95 -11.46
CA SER A 160 16.05 27.11 -12.16
C SER A 160 14.74 27.60 -11.52
N ILE A 161 14.29 26.99 -10.40
CA ILE A 161 13.05 27.35 -9.71
C ILE A 161 13.37 28.29 -8.54
N ILE A 162 12.73 29.45 -8.54
CA ILE A 162 12.79 30.41 -7.41
C ILE A 162 11.45 30.39 -6.71
N TRP A 163 11.45 29.99 -5.45
CA TRP A 163 10.27 30.09 -4.58
C TRP A 163 10.15 31.52 -4.06
N LYS A 164 8.96 32.09 -4.19
CA LYS A 164 8.63 33.43 -3.69
C LYS A 164 7.41 33.35 -2.79
N PRO A 165 7.33 34.17 -1.73
CA PRO A 165 6.12 34.26 -0.94
C PRO A 165 4.95 34.72 -1.82
N GLY A 166 3.80 34.05 -1.69
CA GLY A 166 2.56 34.49 -2.32
C GLY A 166 1.93 35.66 -1.57
N ASP A 167 0.90 36.27 -2.17
CA ASP A 167 0.12 37.35 -1.55
C ASP A 167 -0.91 36.86 -0.52
N GLY A 168 -1.08 35.54 -0.38
CA GLY A 168 -2.07 34.90 0.48
C GLY A 168 -3.52 35.10 0.03
N LYS A 169 -3.78 35.70 -1.14
CA LYS A 169 -5.12 36.08 -1.60
C LYS A 169 -5.46 35.49 -2.95
N THR A 170 -4.48 35.29 -3.82
CA THR A 170 -4.68 34.81 -5.19
C THR A 170 -3.84 33.58 -5.49
N ILE A 171 -4.36 32.71 -6.36
CA ILE A 171 -3.62 31.59 -6.94
C ILE A 171 -3.33 31.90 -8.40
N LEU A 172 -2.17 31.46 -8.88
CA LEU A 172 -1.85 31.49 -10.31
C LEU A 172 -2.74 30.51 -11.08
N ASP A 173 -3.48 31.03 -12.08
CA ASP A 173 -4.33 30.21 -12.95
C ASP A 173 -3.52 29.16 -13.74
N ASP A 174 -3.90 27.87 -13.64
CA ASP A 174 -3.41 26.81 -14.52
C ASP A 174 -4.22 26.80 -15.82
N LYS A 175 -3.80 27.64 -16.77
CA LYS A 175 -4.49 27.83 -18.07
C LYS A 175 -4.40 26.60 -18.98
N ILE A 176 -3.52 25.65 -18.65
CA ILE A 176 -3.31 24.44 -19.45
C ILE A 176 -4.35 23.39 -19.08
N ARG A 177 -4.51 23.10 -17.79
CA ARG A 177 -5.48 22.09 -17.31
C ARG A 177 -6.88 22.66 -17.16
N MET A 178 -7.01 23.94 -16.84
CA MET A 178 -8.31 24.56 -16.61
C MET A 178 -8.74 25.41 -17.80
N HIS A 179 -9.93 25.11 -18.33
CA HIS A 179 -10.60 25.93 -19.34
C HIS A 179 -11.79 26.66 -18.71
N LEU A 180 -11.53 27.83 -18.14
CA LEU A 180 -12.56 28.65 -17.54
C LEU A 180 -13.15 29.62 -18.57
N TYR A 181 -14.45 29.51 -18.83
CA TYR A 181 -15.19 30.45 -19.70
C TYR A 181 -15.32 31.85 -19.09
N LYS A 182 -15.27 31.97 -17.77
CA LYS A 182 -15.28 33.24 -17.02
C LYS A 182 -14.02 33.33 -16.17
N ARG A 183 -13.38 34.50 -16.10
CA ARG A 183 -12.27 34.73 -15.18
C ARG A 183 -12.82 34.69 -13.74
N ILE A 184 -12.55 33.59 -13.05
CA ILE A 184 -12.81 33.46 -11.62
C ILE A 184 -11.47 33.57 -10.94
N SER A 185 -11.31 34.56 -10.05
CA SER A 185 -10.14 34.63 -9.19
C SER A 185 -10.22 33.49 -8.18
N MET A 186 -9.33 32.50 -8.33
CA MET A 186 -9.23 31.42 -7.37
C MET A 186 -8.59 31.93 -6.08
N LYS A 187 -9.26 31.68 -4.97
CA LYS A 187 -8.73 31.95 -3.64
C LYS A 187 -8.04 30.71 -3.10
N PRO A 188 -6.93 30.86 -2.36
CA PRO A 188 -6.35 29.76 -1.60
C PRO A 188 -7.37 29.15 -0.64
N ASN A 189 -7.20 27.87 -0.34
CA ASN A 189 -8.04 27.18 0.62
C ASN A 189 -7.75 27.71 2.04
N SER A 190 -8.75 28.33 2.67
CA SER A 190 -8.61 28.98 3.97
C SER A 190 -8.17 28.02 5.08
N PHE A 191 -8.68 26.79 5.07
CA PHE A 191 -8.28 25.77 6.04
C PHE A 191 -6.77 25.51 6.02
N PHE A 192 -6.18 25.32 4.83
CA PHE A 192 -4.73 25.09 4.73
C PHE A 192 -3.91 26.36 5.00
N GLN A 193 -4.44 27.55 4.71
CA GLN A 193 -3.79 28.79 5.09
C GLN A 193 -3.72 28.95 6.61
N GLU A 194 -4.85 28.74 7.29
CA GLU A 194 -4.93 28.74 8.75
C GLU A 194 -3.98 27.69 9.31
N LEU A 195 -4.04 26.45 8.81
CA LEU A 195 -3.16 25.35 9.25
C LEU A 195 -1.68 25.69 9.12
N TYR A 196 -1.22 26.20 7.97
CA TYR A 196 0.21 26.47 7.73
C TYR A 196 0.69 27.78 8.38
N SER A 197 -0.21 28.72 8.68
CA SER A 197 0.11 29.93 9.44
C SER A 197 -0.07 29.75 10.94
N PHE A 198 -0.67 28.64 11.37
CA PHE A 198 -0.87 28.32 12.76
C PHE A 198 0.48 28.17 13.47
N ASN A 199 0.67 28.89 14.56
CA ASN A 199 1.87 28.75 15.36
C ASN A 199 1.80 27.51 16.26
N PHE A 200 2.22 26.36 15.73
CA PHE A 200 2.26 25.12 16.51
C PHE A 200 3.23 25.16 17.70
N THR A 201 4.16 26.12 17.77
CA THR A 201 5.01 26.30 18.97
C THR A 201 4.23 26.78 20.19
N ALA A 202 3.00 27.26 20.01
CA ALA A 202 2.10 27.58 21.12
C ALA A 202 1.51 26.33 21.81
N TYR A 203 1.68 25.15 21.22
CA TYR A 203 1.34 23.88 21.87
C TYR A 203 2.59 23.28 22.50
N ASP A 204 2.58 23.08 23.83
CA ASP A 204 3.67 22.46 24.58
C ASP A 204 3.80 20.94 24.32
N LYS A 205 2.97 20.38 23.44
CA LYS A 205 2.93 18.95 23.12
C LYS A 205 3.06 18.71 21.63
N GLN A 206 3.99 17.82 21.27
CA GLN A 206 4.09 17.29 19.91
C GLN A 206 2.96 16.30 19.64
N ILE A 207 2.25 16.48 18.52
CA ILE A 207 1.20 15.55 18.10
C ILE A 207 1.85 14.42 17.30
N ILE A 208 2.06 13.29 17.97
CA ILE A 208 2.66 12.10 17.36
C ILE A 208 1.57 11.09 17.03
N ALA A 209 1.62 10.53 15.82
CA ALA A 209 0.75 9.43 15.44
C ALA A 209 1.54 8.19 14.98
N ARG A 210 1.03 7.01 15.32
CA ARG A 210 1.65 5.71 14.99
C ARG A 210 0.58 4.70 14.59
N GLU A 211 0.97 3.68 13.85
CA GLU A 211 0.09 2.55 13.53
C GLU A 211 0.12 1.46 14.61
N HIS A 212 -0.92 0.66 14.66
CA HIS A 212 -0.99 -0.54 15.48
C HIS A 212 -1.71 -1.64 14.68
N THR A 213 -0.93 -2.49 14.03
CA THR A 213 -1.41 -3.54 13.13
C THR A 213 -0.69 -4.85 13.42
N ALA A 214 -1.21 -5.96 12.89
CA ALA A 214 -0.58 -7.28 13.05
C ALA A 214 0.73 -7.43 12.25
N GLN A 215 1.08 -6.43 11.42
CA GLN A 215 2.33 -6.40 10.65
C GLN A 215 3.51 -5.83 11.47
N ILE A 216 3.21 -5.17 12.59
CA ILE A 216 4.19 -4.61 13.51
C ILE A 216 4.66 -5.69 14.48
N SER A 217 5.95 -5.66 14.81
CA SER A 217 6.53 -6.62 15.73
C SER A 217 5.84 -6.53 17.11
N ASN A 218 5.81 -7.65 17.84
CA ASN A 218 5.17 -7.66 19.17
C ASN A 218 5.81 -6.64 20.13
N GLN A 219 7.14 -6.50 20.05
CA GLN A 219 7.90 -5.55 20.87
C GLN A 219 7.50 -4.10 20.55
N ASP A 220 7.48 -3.72 19.27
CA ASP A 220 7.09 -2.37 18.85
C ASP A 220 5.64 -2.05 19.21
N ARG A 221 4.75 -3.06 19.22
CA ARG A 221 3.35 -2.88 19.65
C ARG A 221 3.25 -2.56 21.13
N ILE A 222 3.95 -3.32 21.98
CA ILE A 222 3.99 -3.07 23.43
C ILE A 222 4.53 -1.66 23.72
N GLU A 223 5.63 -1.28 23.06
CA GLU A 223 6.20 0.07 23.22
C GLU A 223 5.22 1.16 22.82
N ARG A 224 4.53 1.01 21.69
CA ARG A 224 3.51 1.98 21.23
C ARG A 224 2.30 2.03 22.15
N GLU A 225 1.87 0.91 22.72
CA GLU A 225 0.78 0.87 23.71
C GLU A 225 1.16 1.65 24.98
N ASP A 226 2.40 1.48 25.47
CA ASP A 226 2.91 2.19 26.64
C ASP A 226 3.10 3.69 26.37
N ASP A 227 3.66 4.06 25.22
CA ASP A 227 3.83 5.45 24.82
C ASP A 227 2.48 6.15 24.57
N PHE A 228 1.48 5.42 24.08
CA PHE A 228 0.11 5.93 23.96
C PHE A 228 -0.52 6.15 25.34
N ARG A 229 -0.31 5.23 26.29
CA ARG A 229 -0.82 5.35 27.67
C ARG A 229 -0.21 6.54 28.41
N LYS A 230 1.08 6.83 28.19
CA LYS A 230 1.76 8.02 28.74
C LYS A 230 1.37 9.32 28.04
N GLY A 231 0.71 9.22 26.89
CA GLY A 231 0.36 10.35 26.04
C GLY A 231 1.50 10.87 25.16
N ASP A 232 2.64 10.17 25.08
CA ASP A 232 3.74 10.48 24.17
C ASP A 232 3.30 10.27 22.71
N ILE A 233 2.51 9.22 22.45
CA ILE A 233 1.74 9.08 21.21
C ILE A 233 0.37 9.72 21.43
N SER A 234 0.02 10.67 20.56
CA SER A 234 -1.26 11.40 20.63
C SER A 234 -2.39 10.69 19.87
N SER A 235 -2.06 9.86 18.87
CA SER A 235 -3.05 9.13 18.07
C SER A 235 -2.51 7.78 17.60
N LEU A 236 -3.28 6.73 17.79
CA LEU A 236 -2.94 5.38 17.35
C LEU A 236 -3.91 4.91 16.25
N PHE A 237 -3.36 4.51 15.10
CA PHE A 237 -4.13 4.01 13.96
C PHE A 237 -4.19 2.50 13.97
N CYS A 238 -5.32 1.97 14.43
CA CYS A 238 -5.43 0.56 14.77
C CYS A 238 -6.19 -0.26 13.72
N SER A 239 -5.74 -1.48 13.49
CA SER A 239 -6.58 -2.55 12.93
C SER A 239 -7.45 -3.18 14.05
N PRO A 240 -8.18 -4.29 13.80
CA PRO A 240 -8.89 -5.03 14.86
C PRO A 240 -7.99 -5.53 16.01
N THR A 241 -6.68 -5.34 15.91
CA THR A 241 -5.69 -5.65 16.96
C THR A 241 -5.93 -4.93 18.28
N MET A 242 -6.71 -3.84 18.30
CA MET A 242 -7.13 -3.17 19.54
C MET A 242 -8.59 -3.45 19.96
N GLU A 243 -9.29 -4.35 19.27
CA GLU A 243 -10.66 -4.73 19.69
C GLU A 243 -10.62 -5.56 20.98
N LEU A 244 -9.57 -6.37 21.19
CA LEU A 244 -9.36 -7.16 22.40
C LEU A 244 -8.21 -6.63 23.26
N GLY A 245 -8.39 -6.65 24.58
CA GLY A 245 -7.31 -6.81 25.55
C GLY A 245 -6.49 -5.59 25.99
N ILE A 246 -6.50 -4.45 25.28
CA ILE A 246 -5.64 -3.32 25.68
C ILE A 246 -6.40 -2.40 26.64
N ASP A 247 -5.87 -2.24 27.86
CA ASP A 247 -6.38 -1.29 28.84
C ASP A 247 -5.76 0.08 28.62
N ILE A 248 -6.61 1.06 28.32
CA ILE A 248 -6.26 2.45 28.06
C ILE A 248 -7.20 3.28 28.94
N ASP A 249 -6.68 3.70 30.09
CA ASP A 249 -7.49 4.34 31.14
C ASP A 249 -8.11 5.68 30.70
N GLU A 250 -7.50 6.40 29.76
CA GLU A 250 -7.82 7.80 29.44
C GLU A 250 -8.08 8.07 27.94
N LEU A 251 -8.80 7.19 27.24
CA LEU A 251 -9.14 7.47 25.85
C LEU A 251 -10.33 8.45 25.74
N ASN A 252 -10.09 9.67 25.25
CA ASN A 252 -11.15 10.66 25.06
C ASN A 252 -11.82 10.59 23.68
N VAL A 253 -11.11 10.11 22.65
CA VAL A 253 -11.59 10.17 21.26
C VAL A 253 -11.41 8.83 20.56
N VAL A 254 -12.50 8.30 20.00
CA VAL A 254 -12.47 7.15 19.10
C VAL A 254 -12.99 7.56 17.74
N HIS A 255 -12.11 7.49 16.74
CA HIS A 255 -12.45 7.69 15.35
C HIS A 255 -12.54 6.33 14.64
N MET A 256 -13.73 5.99 14.17
CA MET A 256 -13.94 4.84 13.31
C MET A 256 -13.96 5.29 11.85
N ARG A 257 -12.93 4.92 11.08
CA ARG A 257 -12.82 5.27 9.65
C ARG A 257 -14.00 4.77 8.81
N ASN A 258 -14.56 3.62 9.16
CA ASN A 258 -15.75 3.05 8.51
C ASN A 258 -16.70 2.57 9.59
N VAL A 259 -17.97 2.36 9.23
CA VAL A 259 -18.94 1.73 10.13
C VAL A 259 -18.46 0.31 10.50
N PRO A 260 -18.38 -0.05 11.80
CA PRO A 260 -18.02 -1.40 12.22
C PRO A 260 -18.96 -2.45 11.65
N PRO A 261 -18.50 -3.70 11.40
CA PRO A 261 -19.31 -4.72 10.72
C PRO A 261 -20.62 -5.07 11.42
N ASN A 262 -20.64 -4.99 12.75
CA ASN A 262 -21.83 -5.23 13.55
C ASN A 262 -21.85 -4.34 14.82
N PRO A 263 -23.01 -4.23 15.48
CA PRO A 263 -23.16 -3.45 16.72
C PRO A 263 -22.22 -3.90 17.84
N THR A 264 -21.88 -5.18 17.92
CA THR A 264 -20.93 -5.69 18.92
C THR A 264 -19.54 -5.09 18.73
N ASN A 265 -19.03 -5.03 17.50
CA ASN A 265 -17.75 -4.37 17.20
C ASN A 265 -17.82 -2.88 17.51
N TYR A 266 -18.96 -2.23 17.21
CA TYR A 266 -19.16 -0.81 17.55
C TYR A 266 -19.06 -0.60 19.06
N ALA A 267 -19.82 -1.35 19.86
CA ALA A 267 -19.82 -1.25 21.32
C ALA A 267 -18.43 -1.53 21.92
N GLN A 268 -17.72 -2.54 21.42
CA GLN A 268 -16.36 -2.85 21.87
C GLN A 268 -15.36 -1.73 21.56
N ARG A 269 -15.43 -1.15 20.35
CA ARG A 269 -14.53 -0.07 19.92
C ARG A 269 -14.86 1.26 20.59
N SER A 270 -16.15 1.61 20.69
CA SER A 270 -16.61 2.86 21.30
C SER A 270 -16.45 2.85 22.82
N GLY A 271 -16.68 1.70 23.47
CA GLY A 271 -16.48 1.50 24.91
C GLY A 271 -15.02 1.54 25.38
N ARG A 272 -14.07 1.77 24.46
CA ARG A 272 -12.70 2.12 24.82
C ARG A 272 -12.60 3.56 25.31
N ALA A 273 -13.45 4.45 24.82
CA ALA A 273 -13.45 5.84 25.25
C ALA A 273 -14.38 6.07 26.43
N GLY A 274 -14.06 7.07 27.25
CA GLY A 274 -14.95 7.54 28.33
C GLY A 274 -14.99 6.62 29.55
N ARG A 275 -13.90 5.89 29.79
CA ARG A 275 -13.70 5.18 31.05
C ARG A 275 -13.57 6.18 32.21
N SER A 276 -13.89 5.73 33.43
CA SER A 276 -13.78 6.56 34.64
C SER A 276 -14.65 7.83 34.68
N GLY A 277 -15.71 7.88 33.86
CA GLY A 277 -16.67 9.00 33.86
C GLY A 277 -16.24 10.24 33.10
N GLN A 278 -15.10 10.19 32.40
CA GLN A 278 -14.66 11.30 31.53
C GLN A 278 -15.53 11.40 30.27
N ALA A 279 -15.74 12.63 29.80
CA ALA A 279 -16.42 12.86 28.53
C ALA A 279 -15.60 12.26 27.37
N ALA A 280 -16.28 11.55 26.48
CA ALA A 280 -15.69 10.94 25.31
C ALA A 280 -16.45 11.29 24.04
N VAL A 281 -15.71 11.43 22.94
CA VAL A 281 -16.25 11.67 21.61
C VAL A 281 -15.98 10.46 20.74
N VAL A 282 -17.06 9.82 20.30
CA VAL A 282 -17.01 8.70 19.36
C VAL A 282 -17.61 9.16 18.05
N PHE A 283 -16.86 9.10 16.96
CA PHE A 283 -17.38 9.42 15.64
C PHE A 283 -17.00 8.36 14.61
N THR A 284 -17.96 8.09 13.73
CA THR A 284 -17.85 7.07 12.69
C THR A 284 -18.03 7.72 11.34
N TYR A 285 -17.00 7.67 10.51
CA TYR A 285 -17.10 8.08 9.13
C TYR A 285 -17.85 7.00 8.32
N CYS A 286 -18.83 7.44 7.54
CA CYS A 286 -19.65 6.58 6.69
C CYS A 286 -19.33 6.88 5.22
N SER A 287 -18.71 5.94 4.52
CA SER A 287 -18.38 6.12 3.11
C SER A 287 -19.63 6.10 2.22
N SER A 288 -19.75 7.06 1.31
CA SER A 288 -20.83 7.08 0.32
C SER A 288 -20.78 5.90 -0.65
N SER A 289 -19.61 5.27 -0.84
CA SER A 289 -19.44 4.11 -1.72
C SER A 289 -19.88 2.78 -1.08
N SER A 290 -19.90 2.67 0.24
CA SER A 290 -20.25 1.44 0.97
C SER A 290 -21.77 1.34 1.20
N ALA A 291 -22.40 0.27 0.72
CA ALA A 291 -23.83 0.04 0.95
C ALA A 291 -24.14 -0.15 2.45
N HIS A 292 -23.26 -0.84 3.15
CA HIS A 292 -23.30 -1.04 4.59
C HIS A 292 -23.28 0.30 5.33
N ASP A 293 -22.33 1.17 5.00
CA ASP A 293 -22.18 2.48 5.66
C ASP A 293 -23.38 3.39 5.37
N ARG A 294 -23.87 3.41 4.13
CA ARG A 294 -25.08 4.16 3.78
C ARG A 294 -26.31 3.70 4.56
N ASN A 295 -26.44 2.38 4.78
CA ASN A 295 -27.55 1.84 5.56
C ASN A 295 -27.49 2.34 7.01
N TYR A 296 -26.34 2.20 7.66
CA TYR A 296 -26.18 2.61 9.06
C TYR A 296 -26.08 4.13 9.25
N PHE A 297 -25.71 4.90 8.23
CA PHE A 297 -25.85 6.35 8.27
C PHE A 297 -27.31 6.78 8.34
N LYS A 298 -28.20 6.08 7.60
CA LYS A 298 -29.66 6.33 7.63
C LYS A 298 -30.34 5.78 8.89
N HIS A 299 -29.85 4.65 9.41
CA HIS A 299 -30.43 3.93 10.55
C HIS A 299 -29.41 3.80 11.70
N LYS A 300 -28.84 4.93 12.13
CA LYS A 300 -27.72 4.98 13.10
C LYS A 300 -28.03 4.30 14.43
N GLU A 301 -29.29 4.30 14.84
CA GLU A 301 -29.77 3.65 16.06
C GLU A 301 -29.54 2.13 16.01
N GLN A 302 -29.60 1.50 14.83
CA GLN A 302 -29.33 0.06 14.69
C GLN A 302 -27.87 -0.30 14.98
N MET A 303 -26.93 0.64 14.82
CA MET A 303 -25.51 0.43 15.14
C MET A 303 -25.21 0.79 16.59
N VAL A 304 -25.72 1.92 17.07
CA VAL A 304 -25.41 2.45 18.42
C VAL A 304 -26.16 1.69 19.51
N SER A 305 -27.44 1.38 19.29
CA SER A 305 -28.29 0.63 20.22
C SER A 305 -28.66 -0.76 19.69
N GLY A 306 -27.92 -1.28 18.71
CA GLY A 306 -28.14 -2.62 18.17
C GLY A 306 -27.91 -3.70 19.21
N ALA A 307 -28.68 -4.79 19.11
CA ALA A 307 -28.53 -5.93 20.02
C ALA A 307 -27.17 -6.62 19.80
N VAL A 308 -26.40 -6.78 20.88
CA VAL A 308 -25.20 -7.62 20.90
C VAL A 308 -25.66 -9.07 20.89
N ILE A 309 -25.51 -9.74 19.74
CA ILE A 309 -25.86 -11.16 19.61
C ILE A 309 -24.79 -11.98 20.32
N PRO A 310 -25.15 -12.86 21.29
CA PRO A 310 -24.16 -13.72 21.93
C PRO A 310 -23.51 -14.63 20.89
N PRO A 311 -22.18 -14.82 20.95
CA PRO A 311 -21.50 -15.73 20.05
C PRO A 311 -22.06 -17.14 20.23
N ARG A 312 -22.36 -17.81 19.12
CA ARG A 312 -22.77 -19.22 19.12
C ARG A 312 -21.56 -20.07 18.77
N ILE A 313 -21.31 -21.09 19.56
CA ILE A 313 -20.31 -22.11 19.25
C ILE A 313 -21.04 -23.29 18.61
N ASP A 314 -20.61 -23.65 17.41
CA ASP A 314 -21.12 -24.83 16.71
C ASP A 314 -20.30 -26.06 17.12
N LEU A 315 -20.75 -26.75 18.17
CA LEU A 315 -20.11 -27.96 18.68
C LEU A 315 -20.36 -29.18 17.78
N ILE A 316 -21.28 -29.09 16.83
CA ILE A 316 -21.61 -30.18 15.89
C ILE A 316 -20.95 -30.00 14.51
N ASN A 317 -19.91 -29.16 14.46
CA ASN A 317 -19.13 -28.94 13.26
C ASN A 317 -18.17 -30.13 13.00
N GLU A 318 -18.26 -30.76 11.82
CA GLU A 318 -17.42 -31.92 11.47
C GLU A 318 -15.92 -31.62 11.58
N GLU A 319 -15.49 -30.45 11.12
CA GLU A 319 -14.07 -30.09 11.12
C GLU A 319 -13.54 -29.89 12.54
N LEU A 320 -14.36 -29.32 13.42
CA LEU A 320 -14.04 -29.15 14.84
C LEU A 320 -13.84 -30.53 15.50
N ILE A 321 -14.84 -31.41 15.38
CA ILE A 321 -14.77 -32.76 15.97
C ILE A 321 -13.58 -33.54 15.40
N ARG A 322 -13.35 -33.47 14.09
CA ARG A 322 -12.19 -34.11 13.42
C ARG A 322 -10.86 -33.55 13.92
N SER A 323 -10.76 -32.24 14.12
CA SER A 323 -9.54 -31.59 14.61
C SER A 323 -9.24 -32.00 16.04
N HIS A 324 -10.24 -32.02 16.91
CA HIS A 324 -10.09 -32.51 18.29
C HIS A 324 -9.75 -34.00 18.35
N PHE A 325 -10.33 -34.83 17.49
CA PHE A 325 -9.98 -36.25 17.44
C PHE A 325 -8.54 -36.46 16.96
N ASN A 326 -8.09 -35.72 15.95
CA ASN A 326 -6.69 -35.76 15.52
C ASN A 326 -5.75 -35.28 16.65
N ALA A 327 -6.10 -34.23 17.38
CA ALA A 327 -5.31 -33.75 18.53
C ALA A 327 -5.23 -34.79 19.64
N TYR A 328 -6.33 -35.48 19.94
CA TYR A 328 -6.35 -36.59 20.88
C TYR A 328 -5.44 -37.74 20.42
N ILE A 329 -5.50 -38.16 19.16
CA ILE A 329 -4.60 -39.18 18.62
C ILE A 329 -3.13 -38.72 18.72
N LEU A 330 -2.82 -37.45 18.40
CA LEU A 330 -1.46 -36.92 18.52
C LEU A 330 -0.94 -36.94 19.96
N MET A 331 -1.79 -36.64 20.94
CA MET A 331 -1.47 -36.77 22.36
C MET A 331 -1.12 -38.22 22.72
N GLU A 332 -1.96 -39.17 22.31
CA GLU A 332 -1.72 -40.61 22.55
C GLU A 332 -0.45 -41.12 21.88
N LEU A 333 -0.11 -40.60 20.70
CA LEU A 333 1.13 -40.96 19.99
C LEU A 333 2.39 -40.41 20.68
N SER A 334 2.28 -39.30 21.42
CA SER A 334 3.40 -38.68 22.16
C SER A 334 4.69 -38.52 21.33
N LEU A 335 4.55 -38.03 20.09
CA LEU A 335 5.67 -37.84 19.16
C LEU A 335 6.58 -36.71 19.64
N ASN A 336 7.83 -37.04 19.99
CA ASN A 336 8.80 -36.06 20.46
C ASN A 336 9.26 -35.11 19.35
N GLU A 337 9.27 -35.58 18.10
CA GLU A 337 9.70 -34.87 16.90
C GLU A 337 8.78 -33.70 16.50
N LEU A 338 7.57 -33.63 17.07
CA LEU A 338 6.65 -32.50 16.83
C LEU A 338 6.97 -31.27 17.68
N ASN A 339 7.88 -31.38 18.65
CA ASN A 339 8.13 -30.32 19.63
C ASN A 339 9.16 -29.27 19.21
N MET A 340 9.90 -29.47 18.11
CA MET A 340 10.99 -28.55 17.73
C MET A 340 10.84 -27.94 16.34
N SER A 341 10.80 -28.73 15.26
CA SER A 341 10.77 -28.19 13.90
C SER A 341 10.28 -29.17 12.81
N VAL A 342 9.86 -28.61 11.67
CA VAL A 342 9.26 -29.41 10.58
C VAL A 342 10.28 -30.33 9.89
N ASP A 343 11.57 -29.97 9.88
CA ASP A 343 12.66 -30.80 9.35
C ASP A 343 12.96 -32.04 10.21
N GLU A 344 12.48 -32.07 11.46
CA GLU A 344 12.52 -33.28 12.27
C GLU A 344 11.46 -34.29 11.84
N VAL A 345 10.39 -33.83 11.19
CA VAL A 345 9.26 -34.66 10.75
C VAL A 345 9.36 -35.05 9.28
N LEU A 346 9.81 -34.13 8.42
CA LEU A 346 9.91 -34.33 6.97
C LEU A 346 11.30 -34.79 6.55
N ASP A 347 11.36 -35.64 5.54
CA ASP A 347 12.60 -36.06 4.91
C ASP A 347 13.05 -35.02 3.87
N LEU A 348 14.02 -34.19 4.24
CA LEU A 348 14.59 -33.17 3.37
C LEU A 348 15.52 -33.74 2.28
N THR A 349 15.86 -35.03 2.33
CA THR A 349 16.69 -35.68 1.32
C THR A 349 15.94 -35.93 0.01
N ASP A 350 14.61 -35.84 0.03
CA ASP A 350 13.74 -35.78 -1.16
C ASP A 350 13.10 -34.38 -1.26
N PRO A 351 13.77 -33.40 -1.89
CA PRO A 351 13.26 -32.03 -1.99
C PRO A 351 12.00 -31.89 -2.85
N GLN A 352 11.69 -32.87 -3.70
CA GLN A 352 10.53 -32.83 -4.58
C GLN A 352 9.26 -33.22 -3.83
N ASN A 353 9.30 -34.27 -3.02
CA ASN A 353 8.10 -34.78 -2.35
C ASN A 353 8.03 -34.40 -0.87
N LEU A 354 9.17 -34.21 -0.21
CA LEU A 354 9.28 -33.90 1.22
C LEU A 354 8.34 -34.78 2.07
N PRO A 355 8.42 -36.12 1.94
CA PRO A 355 7.53 -37.01 2.64
C PRO A 355 7.80 -36.97 4.15
N VAL A 356 6.81 -37.35 4.97
CA VAL A 356 7.08 -37.61 6.39
C VAL A 356 8.10 -38.76 6.50
N LYS A 357 9.05 -38.66 7.43
CA LYS A 357 10.10 -39.66 7.61
C LYS A 357 9.49 -41.05 7.88
N LYS A 358 10.08 -42.06 7.26
CA LYS A 358 9.56 -43.44 7.27
C LYS A 358 9.43 -44.03 8.68
N ASN A 359 10.34 -43.69 9.60
CA ASN A 359 10.28 -44.13 10.99
C ASN A 359 9.04 -43.58 11.71
N ILE A 360 8.67 -42.32 11.44
CA ILE A 360 7.48 -41.69 12.03
C ILE A 360 6.22 -42.34 11.46
N ILE A 361 6.13 -42.51 10.14
CA ILE A 361 4.98 -43.19 9.51
C ILE A 361 4.83 -44.62 10.04
N ALA A 362 5.91 -45.41 10.06
CA ALA A 362 5.87 -46.78 10.55
C ALA A 362 5.45 -46.85 12.04
N PHE A 363 5.90 -45.91 12.87
CA PHE A 363 5.48 -45.80 14.25
C PHE A 363 3.98 -45.50 14.36
N ILE A 364 3.47 -44.50 13.64
CA ILE A 364 2.04 -44.15 13.66
C ILE A 364 1.19 -45.34 13.16
N GLU A 365 1.61 -46.03 12.10
CA GLU A 365 0.91 -47.20 11.57
C GLU A 365 0.88 -48.38 12.57
N ASP A 366 1.98 -48.64 13.27
CA ASP A 366 2.02 -49.64 14.35
C ASP A 366 1.08 -49.25 15.51
N GLN A 367 1.15 -48.01 15.98
CA GLN A 367 0.27 -47.52 17.05
C GLN A 367 -1.20 -47.56 16.64
N GLN A 368 -1.51 -47.18 15.40
CA GLN A 368 -2.85 -47.27 14.84
C GLN A 368 -3.36 -48.70 14.83
N LYS A 369 -2.54 -49.67 14.42
CA LYS A 369 -2.92 -51.09 14.42
C LYS A 369 -3.23 -51.62 15.82
N ASN A 370 -2.48 -51.19 16.83
CA ASN A 370 -2.56 -51.73 18.18
C ASN A 370 -3.56 -50.98 19.09
N TRP A 371 -3.78 -49.68 18.85
CA TRP A 371 -4.49 -48.79 19.80
C TRP A 371 -5.72 -48.08 19.22
N MET A 372 -5.98 -48.18 17.91
CA MET A 372 -7.15 -47.53 17.29
C MET A 372 -8.49 -47.82 17.98
N PRO A 373 -8.83 -49.06 18.40
CA PRO A 373 -10.07 -49.32 19.12
C PRO A 373 -10.20 -48.52 20.43
N LYS A 374 -9.08 -48.34 21.15
CA LYS A 374 -9.05 -47.54 22.38
C LYS A 374 -9.20 -46.05 22.07
N TRP A 375 -8.57 -45.57 21.01
CA TRP A 375 -8.73 -44.17 20.60
C TRP A 375 -10.18 -43.82 20.30
N ILE A 376 -10.86 -44.69 19.55
CA ILE A 376 -12.28 -44.54 19.22
C ILE A 376 -13.10 -44.57 20.50
N HIS A 377 -12.88 -45.56 21.37
CA HIS A 377 -13.65 -45.72 22.60
C HIS A 377 -13.53 -44.50 23.54
N HIS A 378 -12.31 -44.05 23.85
CA HIS A 378 -12.10 -42.93 24.76
C HIS A 378 -12.62 -41.60 24.19
N PHE A 379 -12.44 -41.38 22.88
CA PHE A 379 -12.97 -40.18 22.26
C PHE A 379 -14.50 -40.18 22.21
N SER A 380 -15.14 -41.34 21.99
CA SER A 380 -16.60 -41.48 22.11
C SER A 380 -17.12 -41.12 23.51
N ILE A 381 -16.38 -41.47 24.57
CA ILE A 381 -16.71 -41.04 25.93
C ILE A 381 -16.61 -39.51 26.06
N THR A 382 -15.59 -38.90 25.44
CA THR A 382 -15.35 -37.46 25.49
C THR A 382 -16.47 -36.65 24.84
N ILE A 383 -17.01 -37.14 23.72
CA ILE A 383 -18.09 -36.47 22.98
C ILE A 383 -19.49 -36.93 23.42
N ASN A 384 -19.58 -37.74 24.48
CA ASN A 384 -20.84 -38.39 24.88
C ASN A 384 -22.00 -37.39 25.07
N ASP A 385 -21.70 -36.24 25.68
CA ASP A 385 -22.69 -35.19 25.98
C ASP A 385 -23.29 -34.53 24.72
N ILE A 386 -22.62 -34.66 23.57
CA ILE A 386 -23.08 -34.11 22.29
C ILE A 386 -23.42 -35.19 21.26
N THR A 387 -23.28 -36.47 21.60
CA THR A 387 -23.48 -37.60 20.67
C THR A 387 -24.87 -37.58 20.04
N ASP A 388 -25.93 -37.35 20.81
CA ASP A 388 -27.30 -37.31 20.28
C ASP A 388 -27.49 -36.19 19.25
N GLN A 389 -26.82 -35.05 19.44
CA GLN A 389 -26.85 -33.94 18.50
C GLN A 389 -26.03 -34.26 17.24
N LEU A 390 -24.88 -34.91 17.41
CA LEU A 390 -24.05 -35.37 16.29
C LEU A 390 -24.79 -36.39 15.42
N LEU A 391 -25.50 -37.35 16.02
CA LEU A 391 -26.28 -38.36 15.28
C LEU A 391 -27.43 -37.76 14.45
N ASN A 392 -27.89 -36.55 14.77
CA ASN A 392 -28.87 -35.82 13.97
C ASN A 392 -28.25 -35.08 12.76
N THR A 393 -26.93 -35.08 12.62
CA THR A 393 -26.24 -34.47 11.47
C THR A 393 -26.19 -35.44 10.29
N SER A 394 -25.98 -34.91 9.07
CA SER A 394 -25.87 -35.75 7.86
C SER A 394 -24.53 -36.46 7.71
N TRP A 395 -23.51 -36.08 8.49
CA TRP A 395 -22.12 -36.49 8.30
C TRP A 395 -21.63 -37.46 9.38
N PHE A 396 -22.15 -37.39 10.60
CA PHE A 396 -21.75 -38.26 11.69
C PHE A 396 -22.57 -39.55 11.68
N HIS A 397 -21.90 -40.69 11.84
CA HIS A 397 -22.51 -42.01 11.88
C HIS A 397 -21.61 -42.95 12.70
N GLU A 398 -22.09 -44.14 13.06
CA GLU A 398 -21.37 -45.07 13.96
C GLU A 398 -19.93 -45.36 13.54
N LYS A 399 -19.68 -45.51 12.23
CA LYS A 399 -18.34 -45.75 11.67
C LYS A 399 -17.49 -44.51 11.41
N TRP A 400 -17.96 -43.32 11.79
CA TRP A 400 -17.27 -42.07 11.41
C TRP A 400 -15.91 -41.97 12.11
N LEU A 401 -15.86 -42.21 13.43
CA LEU A 401 -14.60 -42.23 14.18
C LEU A 401 -13.63 -43.29 13.68
N GLU A 402 -14.15 -44.48 13.31
CA GLU A 402 -13.34 -45.54 12.70
C GLU A 402 -12.73 -45.10 11.37
N LYS A 403 -13.53 -44.48 10.50
CA LYS A 403 -13.06 -43.91 9.23
C LYS A 403 -12.01 -42.83 9.47
N GLN A 404 -12.24 -41.94 10.43
CA GLN A 404 -11.27 -40.89 10.76
C GLN A 404 -9.97 -41.49 11.28
N ALA A 405 -10.02 -42.42 12.23
CA ALA A 405 -8.83 -43.07 12.76
C ALA A 405 -8.08 -43.83 11.66
N THR A 406 -8.78 -44.59 10.80
CA THR A 406 -8.20 -45.32 9.66
C THR A 406 -7.43 -44.40 8.72
N THR A 407 -7.97 -43.22 8.42
CA THR A 407 -7.37 -42.28 7.46
C THR A 407 -6.43 -41.26 8.11
N PHE A 408 -6.10 -41.42 9.40
CA PHE A 408 -5.26 -40.49 10.16
C PHE A 408 -3.87 -40.31 9.56
N VAL A 409 -3.14 -41.38 9.27
CA VAL A 409 -1.77 -41.33 8.70
C VAL A 409 -1.73 -40.49 7.42
N LYS A 410 -2.70 -40.71 6.52
CA LYS A 410 -2.83 -39.94 5.28
C LYS A 410 -3.08 -38.46 5.56
N ARG A 411 -3.96 -38.12 6.51
CA ARG A 411 -4.24 -36.73 6.87
C ARG A 411 -3.04 -36.06 7.55
N PHE A 412 -2.32 -36.80 8.39
CA PHE A 412 -1.10 -36.33 9.06
C PHE A 412 -0.06 -35.89 8.02
N ASP A 413 0.23 -36.75 7.03
CA ASP A 413 1.12 -36.38 5.92
C ASP A 413 0.63 -35.14 5.16
N GLN A 414 -0.67 -35.13 4.78
CA GLN A 414 -1.26 -34.04 4.02
C GLN A 414 -1.27 -32.70 4.76
N SER A 415 -1.21 -32.70 6.10
CA SER A 415 -1.16 -31.48 6.90
C SER A 415 0.07 -30.62 6.59
N PHE A 416 1.15 -31.23 6.09
CA PHE A 416 2.38 -30.54 5.71
C PHE A 416 2.35 -29.94 4.31
N ASN A 417 1.32 -30.17 3.49
CA ASN A 417 1.25 -29.71 2.09
C ASN A 417 1.45 -28.20 1.94
N ARG A 418 0.90 -27.40 2.87
CA ARG A 418 1.11 -25.94 2.87
C ARG A 418 2.58 -25.58 3.08
N TRP A 419 3.23 -26.25 4.03
CA TRP A 419 4.65 -26.02 4.30
C TRP A 419 5.51 -26.46 3.11
N ARG A 420 5.21 -27.63 2.51
CA ARG A 420 5.89 -28.13 1.28
C ARG A 420 5.83 -27.10 0.15
N PHE A 421 4.64 -26.57 -0.10
CA PHE A 421 4.43 -25.53 -1.12
C PHE A 421 5.26 -24.27 -0.84
N ILE A 422 5.26 -23.77 0.40
CA ILE A 422 6.04 -22.58 0.77
C ILE A 422 7.54 -22.84 0.63
N TYR A 423 8.02 -23.99 1.13
CA TYR A 423 9.43 -24.38 1.05
C TYR A 423 9.91 -24.52 -0.40
N GLN A 424 9.15 -25.21 -1.24
CA GLN A 424 9.47 -25.38 -2.67
C GLN A 424 9.54 -24.03 -3.39
N ASN A 425 8.61 -23.12 -3.12
CA ASN A 425 8.67 -21.77 -3.68
C ASN A 425 9.90 -21.00 -3.20
N ALA A 426 10.26 -21.09 -1.92
CA ALA A 426 11.46 -20.46 -1.38
C ALA A 426 12.74 -21.01 -2.01
N VAL A 427 12.84 -22.33 -2.19
CA VAL A 427 13.96 -22.99 -2.87
C VAL A 427 14.03 -22.57 -4.34
N ASN A 428 12.90 -22.53 -5.05
CA ASN A 428 12.85 -22.07 -6.44
C ASN A 428 13.29 -20.61 -6.57
N MET A 429 12.85 -19.73 -5.66
CA MET A 429 13.29 -18.34 -5.62
C MET A 429 14.79 -18.23 -5.37
N LYS A 430 15.33 -19.01 -4.42
CA LYS A 430 16.77 -19.07 -4.13
C LYS A 430 17.56 -19.55 -5.35
N ASN A 431 17.14 -20.65 -5.98
CA ASN A 431 17.82 -21.21 -7.14
C ASN A 431 17.79 -20.24 -8.33
N ASN A 432 16.67 -19.56 -8.57
CA ASN A 432 16.57 -18.53 -9.61
C ASN A 432 17.50 -17.36 -9.32
N ALA A 433 17.58 -16.89 -8.06
CA ALA A 433 18.52 -15.83 -7.68
C ALA A 433 19.99 -16.29 -7.84
N GLN A 434 20.30 -17.53 -7.47
CA GLN A 434 21.65 -18.09 -7.59
C GLN A 434 22.07 -18.27 -9.05
N LEU A 435 21.17 -18.72 -9.94
CA LEU A 435 21.43 -18.82 -11.38
C LEU A 435 21.76 -17.46 -12.01
N ILE A 436 21.16 -16.39 -11.50
CA ILE A 436 21.47 -15.03 -11.95
C ILE A 436 22.84 -14.56 -11.45
N ILE A 437 23.21 -14.92 -10.21
CA ILE A 437 24.51 -14.60 -9.61
C ILE A 437 25.64 -15.38 -10.29
N ASP A 438 25.39 -16.65 -10.64
CA ASP A 438 26.39 -17.56 -11.20
C ASP A 438 26.52 -17.44 -12.73
N ASP A 439 25.66 -16.65 -13.40
CA ASP A 439 25.76 -16.38 -14.84
C ASP A 439 26.89 -15.36 -15.12
N PRO A 440 28.02 -15.77 -15.72
CA PRO A 440 29.16 -14.88 -15.98
C PRO A 440 28.87 -13.79 -17.01
N THR A 441 27.70 -13.82 -17.68
CA THR A 441 27.25 -12.78 -18.61
C THR A 441 26.45 -11.67 -17.92
N ILE A 442 25.98 -11.90 -16.69
CA ILE A 442 25.23 -10.94 -15.89
C ILE A 442 26.20 -10.18 -14.98
N LYS A 443 26.49 -8.92 -15.33
CA LYS A 443 27.35 -8.05 -14.49
C LYS A 443 26.64 -7.76 -13.16
N TYR A 444 27.39 -7.75 -12.04
CA TYR A 444 26.93 -7.48 -10.66
C TYR A 444 26.06 -6.22 -10.47
N GLU A 445 25.98 -5.34 -11.47
CA GLU A 445 25.17 -4.11 -11.48
C GLU A 445 23.83 -4.24 -12.24
N SER A 446 23.49 -5.42 -12.78
CA SER A 446 22.24 -5.62 -13.53
C SER A 446 21.00 -5.67 -12.64
N GLN A 447 19.83 -5.37 -13.22
CA GLN A 447 18.54 -5.42 -12.55
C GLN A 447 18.08 -6.86 -12.25
N GLU A 448 18.68 -7.86 -12.88
CA GLU A 448 18.43 -9.25 -12.57
C GLU A 448 19.19 -9.69 -11.31
N ALA A 449 20.36 -9.11 -11.02
CA ALA A 449 21.20 -9.45 -9.86
C ALA A 449 20.78 -8.78 -8.53
N LYS A 450 19.81 -7.85 -8.56
CA LYS A 450 19.21 -7.18 -7.40
C LYS A 450 17.81 -7.69 -7.12
#